data_AF-A0A1Q3BJR9-F1
#
_entry.id   AF-A0A1Q3BJR9-F1
#
_cell.length_a   1.000
_cell.length_b   1.000
_cell.length_c   1.000
_cell.angle_alpha   90.00
_cell.angle_beta   90.00
_cell.angle_gamma   90.00
#
_symmetry.space_group_name_H-M   'P 1'
#
loop_
_entity.id
_entity.type
_entity.pdbx_description
1 polymer ?
#
loop_
_entity_poly.entity_id
_entity_poly.type
_entity_poly.pdbx_seq_one_letter_code
_entity_poly.pdbx_strand_id
1 'polypeptide(L)'
;KTIDSIEVFHKVPQKPHFQPLAEIKKEYREGSTIGMMVTFSGLFQKIAMLQFGAPRSVLYWCDIYSTLESLLDLEKYGFDVTILQDRVNELISIIDGQEQFLYQLKDVEREVMERTCQSENFDEEMKEIKKKITELK
;
A
#
# COMPACT_ATOMS: atom_id res chain seq x y z
N LYS A 1 16.11 -25.31 16.40
CA LYS A 1 14.99 -24.34 16.54
C LYS A 1 13.77 -24.98 15.90
N THR A 2 12.68 -25.15 16.64
CA THR A 2 11.42 -25.70 16.10
C THR A 2 10.66 -24.60 15.38
N ILE A 3 9.87 -24.90 14.35
CA ILE A 3 9.08 -23.89 13.63
C ILE A 3 8.09 -23.18 14.55
N ASP A 4 7.56 -23.88 15.54
CA ASP A 4 6.69 -23.32 16.58
C ASP A 4 7.39 -22.28 17.47
N SER A 5 8.72 -22.21 17.43
CA SER A 5 9.53 -21.20 18.14
C SER A 5 9.83 -19.95 17.31
N ILE A 6 9.30 -19.86 16.09
CA ILE A 6 9.36 -18.64 15.29
C ILE A 6 8.39 -17.63 15.92
N GLU A 7 8.92 -16.45 16.26
CA GLU A 7 8.21 -15.39 17.01
C GLU A 7 6.82 -15.05 16.46
N VAL A 8 6.64 -15.18 15.14
CA VAL A 8 5.35 -14.93 14.47
C VAL A 8 4.23 -15.79 15.03
N PHE A 9 4.48 -17.08 15.31
CA PHE A 9 3.46 -18.01 15.76
C PHE A 9 3.12 -17.84 17.25
N HIS A 10 3.92 -17.09 17.99
CA HIS A 10 3.56 -16.62 19.33
C HIS A 10 2.64 -15.39 19.28
N LYS A 11 2.82 -14.52 18.28
CA LYS A 11 2.00 -13.31 18.10
C LYS A 11 0.66 -13.64 17.43
N VAL A 12 0.71 -14.50 16.42
CA VAL A 12 -0.44 -14.94 15.63
C VAL A 12 -0.43 -16.48 15.61
N PRO A 13 -1.00 -17.13 16.64
CA PRO A 13 -1.07 -18.58 16.70
C PRO A 13 -1.84 -19.15 15.51
N GLN A 14 -1.28 -20.17 14.87
CA GLN A 14 -1.84 -20.81 13.68
C GLN A 14 -2.13 -22.29 13.95
N LYS A 15 -3.22 -22.82 13.39
CA LYS A 15 -3.56 -24.25 13.42
C LYS A 15 -4.00 -24.78 12.04
N PRO A 16 -3.12 -24.69 11.02
CA PRO A 16 -3.41 -25.18 9.67
C PRO A 16 -3.74 -26.67 9.64
N HIS A 17 -4.73 -27.02 8.81
CA HIS A 17 -5.21 -28.40 8.69
C HIS A 17 -4.37 -29.24 7.72
N PHE A 18 -3.68 -28.61 6.78
CA PHE A 18 -2.83 -29.24 5.76
C PHE A 18 -3.48 -30.35 4.93
N GLN A 19 -4.81 -30.49 4.97
CA GLN A 19 -5.58 -31.50 4.23
C GLN A 19 -5.14 -31.70 2.76
N PRO A 20 -4.84 -30.66 1.95
CA PRO A 20 -4.42 -30.88 0.57
C PRO A 20 -3.08 -31.65 0.44
N LEU A 21 -2.24 -31.70 1.48
CA LEU A 21 -1.00 -32.50 1.49
C LEU A 21 -1.27 -34.02 1.51
N ALA A 22 -2.51 -34.45 1.70
CA ALA A 22 -2.88 -35.87 1.61
C ALA A 22 -2.58 -36.46 0.23
N GLU A 23 -2.61 -35.64 -0.83
CA GLU A 23 -2.31 -36.06 -2.21
C GLU A 23 -0.80 -36.19 -2.48
N ILE A 24 0.04 -35.65 -1.60
CA ILE A 24 1.50 -35.70 -1.72
C ILE A 24 2.04 -36.99 -1.09
N LYS A 25 3.10 -37.55 -1.70
CA LYS A 25 3.82 -38.71 -1.15
C LYS A 25 4.29 -38.43 0.28
N LYS A 26 4.19 -39.44 1.14
CA LYS A 26 4.42 -39.31 2.59
C LYS A 26 5.79 -38.73 2.92
N GLU A 27 6.81 -39.07 2.12
CA GLU A 27 8.20 -38.63 2.28
C GLU A 27 8.37 -37.12 2.12
N TYR A 28 7.46 -36.43 1.43
CA TYR A 28 7.53 -34.98 1.22
C TYR A 28 6.59 -34.16 2.13
N ARG A 29 5.61 -34.79 2.78
CA ARG A 29 4.56 -34.07 3.53
C ARG A 29 5.13 -33.19 4.65
N GLU A 30 6.09 -33.71 5.40
CA GLU A 30 6.74 -32.96 6.47
C GLU A 30 7.47 -31.74 5.92
N GLY A 31 8.27 -31.92 4.86
CA GLY A 31 8.97 -30.83 4.18
C GLY A 31 8.02 -29.77 3.63
N SER A 32 6.89 -30.17 3.03
CA SER A 32 5.87 -29.24 2.54
C SER A 32 5.21 -28.45 3.68
N THR A 33 4.89 -29.12 4.80
CA THR A 33 4.32 -28.49 6.00
C THR A 33 5.26 -27.43 6.55
N ILE A 34 6.54 -27.79 6.70
CA ILE A 34 7.60 -26.89 7.14
C ILE A 34 7.72 -25.69 6.20
N GLY A 35 7.76 -25.95 4.88
CA GLY A 35 7.84 -24.91 3.86
C GLY A 35 6.70 -23.90 3.97
N MET A 36 5.46 -24.37 4.14
CA MET A 36 4.29 -23.50 4.26
C MET A 36 4.34 -22.63 5.52
N MET A 37 4.76 -23.18 6.66
CA MET A 37 4.93 -22.41 7.89
C MET A 37 6.00 -21.32 7.74
N VAL A 38 7.13 -21.64 7.08
CA VAL A 38 8.17 -20.67 6.77
C VAL A 38 7.64 -19.59 5.82
N THR A 39 6.87 -19.97 4.79
CA THR A 39 6.22 -19.03 3.87
C THR A 39 5.29 -18.08 4.62
N PHE A 40 4.42 -18.57 5.51
CA PHE A 40 3.55 -17.71 6.33
C PHE A 40 4.35 -16.69 7.14
N SER A 41 5.42 -17.14 7.81
CA SER A 41 6.31 -16.23 8.56
C SER A 41 6.96 -15.17 7.66
N GLY A 42 7.38 -15.56 6.45
CA GLY A 42 7.98 -14.66 5.47
C GLY A 42 6.98 -13.61 4.98
N LEU A 43 5.74 -14.02 4.68
CA LEU A 43 4.67 -13.10 4.27
C LEU A 43 4.31 -12.13 5.40
N PHE A 44 4.21 -12.61 6.64
CA PHE A 44 3.99 -11.74 7.81
C PHE A 44 5.06 -10.65 7.90
N GLN A 45 6.34 -11.03 7.78
CA GLN A 45 7.44 -10.07 7.82
C GLN A 45 7.42 -9.11 6.62
N LYS A 46 7.16 -9.62 5.42
CA LYS A 46 7.02 -8.80 4.20
C LYS A 46 5.95 -7.74 4.40
N ILE A 47 4.75 -8.13 4.85
CA ILE A 47 3.63 -7.21 5.09
C ILE A 47 3.96 -6.22 6.21
N ALA A 48 4.60 -6.66 7.29
CA ALA A 48 5.02 -5.77 8.38
C ALA A 48 6.07 -4.73 7.93
N MET A 49 6.91 -5.07 6.94
CA MET A 49 7.90 -4.17 6.34
C MET A 49 7.32 -3.25 5.26
N LEU A 50 6.09 -3.46 4.80
CA LEU A 50 5.41 -2.53 3.91
C LEU A 50 5.15 -1.22 4.67
N GLN A 51 6.04 -0.25 4.49
CA GLN A 51 5.96 1.06 5.11
C GLN A 51 5.21 2.06 4.25
N PHE A 52 4.56 3.00 4.92
CA PHE A 52 3.96 4.18 4.33
C PHE A 52 5.07 5.09 3.76
N GLY A 53 5.09 5.32 2.45
CA GLY A 53 6.03 6.24 1.80
C GLY A 53 7.09 5.58 0.91
N ALA A 54 7.07 4.26 0.72
CA ALA A 54 7.86 3.63 -0.34
C ALA A 54 7.42 4.19 -1.72
N PRO A 55 8.36 4.44 -2.65
CA PRO A 55 8.02 4.96 -3.97
C PRO A 55 6.96 4.09 -4.65
N ARG A 56 5.87 4.72 -5.08
CA ARG A 56 4.78 4.13 -5.90
C ARG A 56 5.34 3.72 -7.26
N SER A 57 6.03 2.58 -7.30
CA SER A 57 6.47 1.93 -8.52
C SER A 57 5.50 0.80 -8.85
N VAL A 58 5.38 0.46 -10.14
CA VAL A 58 4.58 -0.70 -10.61
C VAL A 58 5.02 -1.98 -9.89
N LEU A 59 6.30 -2.09 -9.54
CA LEU A 59 6.87 -3.21 -8.78
C LEU A 59 6.21 -3.36 -7.40
N TYR A 60 5.88 -2.24 -6.74
CA TYR A 60 5.21 -2.24 -5.43
C TYR A 60 3.78 -2.80 -5.49
N TRP A 61 3.04 -2.48 -6.55
CA TRP A 61 1.70 -3.05 -6.77
C TRP A 61 1.76 -4.55 -7.08
N CYS A 62 2.67 -4.97 -7.97
CA CYS A 62 2.90 -6.39 -8.26
C CYS A 62 3.26 -7.17 -6.98
N ASP A 63 4.05 -6.58 -6.09
CA ASP A 63 4.40 -7.17 -4.80
C ASP A 63 3.20 -7.33 -3.86
N ILE A 64 2.27 -6.38 -3.84
CA ILE A 64 1.04 -6.46 -3.03
C ILE A 64 0.09 -7.54 -3.57
N TYR A 65 -0.17 -7.56 -4.89
CA TYR A 65 -1.06 -8.55 -5.49
C TYR A 65 -0.53 -9.97 -5.34
N SER A 66 0.76 -10.20 -5.60
CA SER A 66 1.38 -11.51 -5.39
C SER A 66 1.38 -11.95 -3.91
N THR A 67 1.46 -11.00 -2.98
CA THR A 67 1.33 -11.27 -1.55
C THR A 67 -0.09 -11.74 -1.20
N LEU A 68 -1.12 -11.07 -1.74
CA LEU A 68 -2.52 -11.48 -1.57
C LEU A 68 -2.78 -12.88 -2.14
N GLU A 69 -2.30 -13.17 -3.34
CA GLU A 69 -2.41 -14.50 -3.96
C GLU A 69 -1.76 -15.57 -3.08
N SER A 70 -0.55 -15.29 -2.56
CA SER A 70 0.15 -16.21 -1.67
C SER A 70 -0.62 -16.46 -0.35
N LEU A 71 -1.31 -15.45 0.18
CA LEU A 71 -2.17 -15.62 1.35
C LEU A 71 -3.37 -16.52 1.05
N LEU A 72 -4.04 -16.31 -0.09
CA LEU A 72 -5.15 -17.17 -0.53
C LEU A 72 -4.70 -18.62 -0.76
N ASP A 73 -3.47 -18.82 -1.24
CA ASP A 73 -2.90 -20.16 -1.35
C ASP A 73 -2.67 -20.81 0.02
N LEU A 74 -2.20 -20.08 1.02
CA LEU A 74 -2.03 -20.59 2.39
C LEU A 74 -3.39 -20.89 3.06
N GLU A 75 -4.41 -20.08 2.80
CA GLU A 75 -5.76 -20.30 3.34
C GLU A 75 -6.31 -21.68 2.96
N LYS A 76 -6.01 -22.18 1.74
CA LYS A 76 -6.39 -23.53 1.29
C LYS A 76 -5.79 -24.65 2.16
N TYR A 77 -4.70 -24.38 2.87
CA TYR A 77 -4.07 -25.32 3.80
C TYR A 77 -4.51 -25.10 5.26
N GLY A 78 -5.43 -24.16 5.50
CA GLY A 78 -6.04 -23.89 6.80
C GLY A 78 -5.34 -22.82 7.62
N PHE A 79 -4.45 -22.03 7.01
CA PHE A 79 -3.89 -20.87 7.69
C PHE A 79 -4.97 -19.80 7.86
N ASP A 80 -5.05 -19.21 9.06
CA ASP A 80 -5.81 -18.00 9.28
C ASP A 80 -5.00 -16.82 8.77
N VAL A 81 -5.39 -16.31 7.61
CA VAL A 81 -4.75 -15.18 6.93
C VAL A 81 -5.51 -13.87 7.11
N THR A 82 -6.60 -13.86 7.88
CA THR A 82 -7.52 -12.71 8.00
C THR A 82 -6.79 -11.43 8.40
N ILE A 83 -5.97 -11.51 9.46
CA ILE A 83 -5.19 -10.37 9.96
C ILE A 83 -4.22 -9.82 8.90
N LEU A 84 -3.63 -10.70 8.10
CA LEU A 84 -2.70 -10.30 7.04
C LEU A 84 -3.43 -9.69 5.85
N GLN A 85 -4.57 -10.26 5.46
CA GLN A 85 -5.44 -9.71 4.42
C GLN A 85 -5.97 -8.34 4.80
N ASP A 86 -6.50 -8.18 6.02
CA ASP A 86 -6.98 -6.90 6.55
C ASP A 86 -5.88 -5.84 6.50
N ARG A 87 -4.67 -6.20 6.93
CA ARG A 87 -3.53 -5.27 6.88
C ARG A 87 -3.17 -4.86 5.45
N VAL A 88 -3.17 -5.80 4.51
CA VAL A 88 -2.88 -5.49 3.10
C VAL A 88 -3.99 -4.60 2.49
N ASN A 89 -5.26 -4.87 2.80
CA ASN A 89 -6.39 -4.06 2.35
C ASN A 89 -6.36 -2.64 2.92
N GLU A 90 -5.96 -2.49 4.19
CA GLU A 90 -5.73 -1.19 4.82
C GLU A 90 -4.63 -0.41 4.09
N LEU A 91 -3.52 -1.06 3.76
CA LEU A 91 -2.43 -0.47 2.98
C LEU A 91 -2.91 0.02 1.61
N ILE A 92 -3.67 -0.81 0.88
CA ILE A 92 -4.27 -0.44 -0.41
C ILE A 92 -5.15 0.80 -0.26
N SER A 93 -6.02 0.83 0.75
CA SER A 93 -6.92 1.96 0.99
C SER A 93 -6.17 3.27 1.24
N ILE A 94 -5.07 3.21 2.00
CA ILE A 94 -4.22 4.38 2.27
C ILE A 94 -3.51 4.84 1.00
N ILE A 95 -3.02 3.90 0.21
CA ILE A 95 -2.37 4.16 -1.07
C ILE A 95 -3.33 4.85 -2.04
N ASP A 96 -4.56 4.36 -2.17
CA ASP A 96 -5.58 4.95 -3.04
C ASP A 96 -5.98 6.35 -2.56
N GLY A 97 -6.12 6.55 -1.24
CA GLY A 97 -6.35 7.86 -0.65
C GLY A 97 -5.23 8.86 -0.96
N GLN A 98 -3.96 8.43 -0.87
CA GLN A 98 -2.81 9.27 -1.24
C GLN A 98 -2.85 9.69 -2.72
N GLU A 99 -3.30 8.82 -3.61
CA GLU A 99 -3.48 9.16 -5.02
C GLU A 99 -4.48 10.29 -5.21
N GLN A 100 -5.62 10.16 -4.55
CA GLN A 100 -6.69 11.15 -4.61
C GLN A 100 -6.20 12.50 -4.09
N PHE A 101 -5.45 12.52 -2.98
CA PHE A 101 -4.86 13.75 -2.46
C PHE A 101 -3.84 14.37 -3.42
N LEU A 102 -3.02 13.57 -4.10
CA LEU A 102 -2.07 14.07 -5.10
C LEU A 102 -2.78 14.70 -6.30
N TYR A 103 -3.90 14.13 -6.74
CA TYR A 103 -4.71 14.73 -7.80
C TYR A 103 -5.34 16.05 -7.37
N GLN A 104 -5.90 16.10 -6.16
CA GLN A 104 -6.48 17.34 -5.60
C GLN A 104 -5.42 18.42 -5.40
N LEU A 105 -4.22 18.05 -4.93
CA LEU A 105 -3.11 19.00 -4.75
C LEU A 105 -2.75 19.67 -6.08
N LYS A 106 -2.60 18.88 -7.16
CA LYS A 106 -2.30 19.42 -8.49
C LYS A 106 -3.39 20.34 -9.02
N ASP A 107 -4.65 20.04 -8.70
CA ASP A 107 -5.79 20.87 -9.09
C ASP A 107 -5.75 22.22 -8.37
N VAL A 108 -5.56 22.20 -7.05
CA VAL A 108 -5.41 23.41 -6.23
C VAL A 108 -4.19 24.24 -6.64
N GLU A 109 -3.05 23.60 -6.93
CA GLU A 109 -1.85 24.29 -7.42
C GLU A 109 -2.12 25.04 -8.73
N ARG A 110 -2.88 24.43 -9.65
CA ARG A 110 -3.31 25.09 -10.89
C ARG A 110 -4.22 26.28 -10.60
N GLU A 111 -5.24 26.13 -9.76
CA GLU A 111 -6.14 27.24 -9.41
C GLU A 111 -5.40 28.41 -8.75
N VAL A 112 -4.45 28.12 -7.86
CA VAL A 112 -3.61 29.14 -7.22
C VAL A 112 -2.76 29.89 -8.25
N MET A 113 -2.17 29.16 -9.20
CA MET A 113 -1.38 29.77 -10.28
C MET A 113 -2.25 30.68 -11.17
N GLU A 114 -3.44 30.23 -11.55
CA GLU A 114 -4.38 31.02 -12.35
C GLU A 114 -4.82 32.30 -11.64
N ARG A 115 -5.18 32.21 -10.35
CA ARG A 115 -5.56 33.38 -9.55
C ARG A 115 -4.39 34.34 -9.35
N THR A 116 -3.18 33.83 -9.17
CA THR A 116 -1.97 34.66 -9.03
C THR A 116 -1.73 35.47 -10.31
N CYS A 117 -1.82 34.84 -11.48
CA CYS A 117 -1.70 35.53 -12.76
C CYS A 117 -2.80 36.60 -12.96
N GLN A 118 -4.05 36.29 -12.60
CA GLN A 118 -5.14 37.28 -12.67
C GLN A 118 -4.89 38.48 -11.75
N SER A 119 -4.38 38.25 -10.54
CA SER A 119 -4.02 39.32 -9.60
C SER A 119 -2.93 40.23 -10.16
N GLU A 120 -1.90 39.67 -10.77
CA GLU A 120 -0.82 40.43 -11.41
C GLU A 120 -1.33 41.30 -12.55
N ASN A 121 -2.24 40.77 -13.38
CA ASN A 121 -2.88 41.53 -14.46
C ASN A 121 -3.70 42.71 -13.91
N PHE A 122 -4.50 42.49 -12.86
CA PHE A 122 -5.29 43.57 -12.24
C PHE A 122 -4.40 44.65 -11.60
N ASP A 123 -3.28 44.27 -10.99
CA ASP A 123 -2.32 45.23 -10.44
C ASP A 123 -1.68 46.10 -11.53
N GLU A 124 -1.42 45.52 -12.71
CA GLU A 124 -0.90 46.26 -13.87
C GLU A 124 -1.95 47.22 -14.45
N GLU A 125 -3.19 46.77 -14.63
CA GLU A 125 -4.31 47.63 -15.06
C GLU A 125 -4.55 48.79 -14.08
N MET A 126 -4.50 48.53 -12.77
CA MET A 126 -4.61 49.56 -11.75
C MET A 126 -3.48 50.59 -11.81
N LYS A 127 -2.24 50.17 -12.07
CA LYS A 127 -1.10 51.09 -12.25
C LYS A 127 -1.33 51.99 -13.45
N GLU A 128 -1.77 51.44 -14.58
CA GLU A 128 -2.08 52.21 -15.79
C GLU A 128 -3.23 53.20 -15.58
N ILE A 129 -4.32 52.81 -14.91
CA ILE A 129 -5.44 53.70 -14.59
C ILE A 129 -4.97 54.85 -13.68
N LYS A 130 -4.19 54.56 -12.63
CA LYS A 130 -3.64 55.58 -11.73
C LYS A 130 -2.79 56.60 -12.48
N LYS A 131 -1.95 56.14 -13.40
CA LYS A 131 -1.13 57.00 -14.26
C LYS A 131 -1.99 57.94 -15.12
N LYS A 132 -3.01 57.41 -15.80
CA LYS A 132 -3.94 58.23 -16.61
C LYS A 132 -4.68 59.28 -15.77
N ILE A 133 -5.10 58.93 -14.56
CA ILE A 133 -5.75 59.89 -13.64
C ILE A 133 -4.81 61.03 -13.26
N THR A 134 -3.52 60.74 -13.02
CA THR A 134 -2.53 61.78 -12.71
C THR A 134 -2.22 62.70 -13.90
N GLU A 135 -2.30 62.20 -15.13
CA GLU A 135 -2.06 62.98 -16.35
C GLU A 135 -3.25 63.89 -16.72
N LEU A 136 -4.45 63.63 -16.19
CA LEU A 136 -5.66 64.43 -16.40
C LEU A 136 -5.83 65.57 -15.38
N LYS A 137 -4.95 65.67 -14.38
CA LYS A 137 -4.91 66.76 -13.39
C LYS A 137 -3.88 67.81 -13.78
#